data_AF-A0AAU8ESK6-F1
#
_entry.id   AF-A0AAU8ESK6-F1
#
_cell.length_a   1.000
_cell.length_b   1.000
_cell.length_c   1.000
_cell.angle_alpha   90.00
_cell.angle_beta   90.00
_cell.angle_gamma   90.00
#
_symmetry.space_group_name_H-M   'P 1'
#
loop_
_entity.id
_entity.type
_entity.pdbx_description
1 polymer ?
#
loop_
_entity_poly.entity_id
_entity_poly.type
_entity_poly.pdbx_seq_one_letter_code
_entity_poly.pdbx_strand_id
1 'polypeptide(L)'
;MKRIFTAAVIAAVAGLTACASTPKEPIGPSSIPVETAVATQPSPSESSPTSTTGSVKEACETFNALYAEYEALSGTDPNAYEDIYLKAQDAKDTVSGDLTGLFASLSALSMDHSAAAENGRQPRQASKDAVRDAVFANAGTCTAEGVTLRL
;
A
#
# COMPACT_ATOMS: atom_id res chain seq x y z
N MET A 1 14.50 -29.41 -31.02
CA MET A 1 13.55 -29.35 -32.16
C MET A 1 13.07 -27.90 -32.28
N LYS A 2 13.18 -27.33 -33.49
CA LYS A 2 12.82 -25.94 -33.80
C LYS A 2 11.30 -25.88 -34.04
N ARG A 3 10.56 -25.02 -33.35
CA ARG A 3 9.16 -24.72 -33.69
C ARG A 3 9.00 -23.22 -33.90
N ILE A 4 8.25 -22.93 -34.95
CA ILE A 4 8.31 -21.74 -35.78
C ILE A 4 7.16 -20.81 -35.36
N PHE A 5 7.43 -19.51 -35.50
CA PHE A 5 6.57 -18.35 -35.23
C PHE A 5 5.17 -18.42 -35.84
N THR A 6 4.20 -17.83 -35.13
CA THR A 6 3.00 -17.25 -35.75
C THR A 6 2.68 -15.91 -35.10
N ALA A 7 2.73 -14.84 -35.90
CA ALA A 7 2.33 -13.48 -35.54
C ALA A 7 0.94 -13.18 -36.14
N ALA A 8 0.14 -12.37 -35.44
CA ALA A 8 -1.06 -11.70 -35.97
C ALA A 8 -1.34 -10.37 -35.23
N VAL A 9 -0.74 -9.28 -35.74
CA VAL A 9 -1.36 -8.00 -36.25
C VAL A 9 -2.91 -7.92 -36.17
N ILE A 10 -3.65 -6.84 -35.88
CA ILE A 10 -3.47 -5.38 -35.61
C ILE A 10 -4.81 -4.82 -35.01
N ALA A 11 -4.68 -3.75 -34.20
CA ALA A 11 -5.55 -2.59 -33.90
C ALA A 11 -7.08 -2.68 -33.70
N ALA A 12 -7.53 -2.00 -32.64
CA ALA A 12 -8.59 -1.00 -32.73
C ALA A 12 -8.31 0.15 -31.75
N VAL A 13 -8.11 1.37 -32.27
CA VAL A 13 -8.07 2.63 -31.53
C VAL A 13 -9.39 3.35 -31.78
N ALA A 14 -10.14 3.61 -30.73
CA ALA A 14 -11.18 4.64 -30.62
C ALA A 14 -11.35 4.86 -29.09
N GLY A 15 -11.01 6.00 -28.49
CA GLY A 15 -11.25 7.35 -28.93
C GLY A 15 -12.62 7.78 -28.43
N LEU A 16 -12.71 8.26 -27.18
CA LEU A 16 -13.78 9.17 -26.76
C LEU A 16 -13.26 10.13 -25.69
N THR A 17 -13.50 11.38 -26.01
CA THR A 17 -13.03 12.63 -25.44
C THR A 17 -13.73 13.01 -24.13
N ALA A 18 -12.94 13.60 -23.24
CA ALA A 18 -13.23 14.71 -22.33
C ALA A 18 -14.70 15.12 -22.11
N CYS A 19 -15.09 15.13 -20.83
CA CYS A 19 -15.98 16.17 -20.29
C CYS A 19 -15.31 16.79 -19.06
N ALA A 20 -14.68 17.95 -19.28
CA ALA A 20 -14.37 18.92 -18.24
C ALA A 20 -15.53 19.92 -18.14
N SER A 21 -15.99 20.23 -16.92
CA SER A 21 -16.71 21.44 -16.44
C SER A 21 -17.23 21.14 -15.04
N THR A 22 -17.09 21.93 -13.96
CA THR A 22 -16.57 23.28 -13.71
C THR A 22 -16.45 23.43 -12.17
N PRO A 23 -15.59 24.32 -11.65
CA PRO A 23 -15.49 24.61 -10.22
C PRO A 23 -16.68 25.45 -9.73
N LYS A 24 -17.17 25.21 -8.51
CA LYS A 24 -18.03 26.16 -7.79
C LYS A 24 -17.25 26.76 -6.63
N GLU A 25 -16.83 28.01 -6.82
CA GLU A 25 -16.24 28.89 -5.81
C GLU A 25 -17.28 29.41 -4.79
N PRO A 26 -16.84 30.04 -3.69
CA PRO A 26 -17.46 30.02 -2.37
C PRO A 26 -18.28 31.28 -2.09
N ILE A 27 -19.31 31.15 -1.25
CA ILE A 27 -20.06 32.26 -0.64
C ILE A 27 -20.68 31.69 0.64
N GLY A 28 -20.51 32.20 1.85
CA GLY A 28 -19.86 33.40 2.40
C GLY A 28 -19.92 33.30 3.94
N PRO A 29 -19.37 34.29 4.66
CA PRO A 29 -19.24 34.25 6.11
C PRO A 29 -20.59 34.56 6.79
N SER A 30 -20.89 33.86 7.87
CA SER A 30 -21.90 34.32 8.82
C SER A 30 -21.32 34.29 10.24
N SER A 31 -21.19 35.49 10.76
CA SER A 31 -20.58 35.89 12.01
C SER A 31 -21.53 35.64 13.19
N ILE A 32 -21.02 35.03 14.27
CA ILE A 32 -21.21 35.27 15.74
C ILE A 32 -22.61 35.60 16.31
N PRO A 33 -22.99 35.21 17.58
CA PRO A 33 -22.14 35.28 18.78
C PRO A 33 -22.25 34.14 19.82
N VAL A 34 -21.33 34.26 20.79
CA VAL A 34 -21.11 33.56 22.07
C VAL A 34 -22.38 33.42 22.93
N GLU A 35 -22.53 32.26 23.58
CA GLU A 35 -23.18 32.18 24.90
C GLU A 35 -22.54 31.10 25.80
N THR A 36 -22.73 31.30 27.10
CA THR A 36 -21.81 30.99 28.20
C THR A 36 -22.15 29.68 28.93
N ALA A 37 -21.08 28.97 29.33
CA ALA A 37 -20.89 28.06 30.46
C ALA A 37 -21.90 26.93 30.76
N VAL A 38 -21.37 25.70 30.80
CA VAL A 38 -21.56 24.78 31.93
C VAL A 38 -20.23 24.05 32.18
N ALA A 39 -19.66 24.26 33.37
CA ALA A 39 -18.59 23.41 33.88
C ALA A 39 -19.18 22.03 34.19
N THR A 40 -18.73 20.99 33.49
CA THR A 40 -18.95 19.60 33.88
C THR A 40 -17.59 18.92 33.96
N GLN A 41 -17.28 18.50 35.18
CA GLN A 41 -16.15 17.70 35.62
C GLN A 41 -15.87 16.52 34.67
N PRO A 42 -14.65 16.34 34.14
CA PRO A 42 -14.32 15.10 33.48
C PRO A 42 -14.07 14.02 34.54
N SER A 43 -14.98 13.04 34.62
CA SER A 43 -14.64 11.72 35.12
C SER A 43 -13.43 11.18 34.34
N PRO A 44 -12.51 10.45 34.97
CA PRO A 44 -11.52 9.67 34.23
C PRO A 44 -12.27 8.56 33.50
N SER A 45 -12.60 8.79 32.23
CA SER A 45 -12.94 7.70 31.33
C SER A 45 -11.72 6.82 31.20
N GLU A 46 -11.82 5.60 31.72
CA GLU A 46 -10.93 4.51 31.34
C GLU A 46 -10.84 4.49 29.80
N SER A 47 -9.67 4.85 29.28
CA SER A 47 -9.32 4.64 27.89
C SER A 47 -9.38 3.13 27.65
N SER A 48 -10.51 2.68 27.10
CA SER A 48 -10.59 1.38 26.46
C SER A 48 -9.47 1.31 25.41
N PRO A 49 -8.72 0.20 25.29
CA PRO A 49 -7.76 0.05 24.21
C PRO A 49 -8.55 0.15 22.90
N THR A 50 -8.40 1.28 22.22
CA THR A 50 -8.94 1.45 20.88
C THR A 50 -8.19 0.45 20.03
N SER A 51 -8.91 -0.49 19.42
CA SER A 51 -8.38 -1.45 18.47
C SER A 51 -7.42 -0.72 17.53
N THR A 52 -6.14 -1.10 17.61
CA THR A 52 -5.03 -0.36 17.04
C THR A 52 -5.09 -0.48 15.52
N THR A 53 -5.76 0.45 14.86
CA THR A 53 -5.33 0.86 13.52
C THR A 53 -3.87 1.26 13.69
N GLY A 54 -2.95 0.51 13.06
CA GLY A 54 -1.52 0.80 13.15
C GLY A 54 -1.27 2.24 12.74
N SER A 55 -0.46 2.96 13.51
CA SER A 55 -0.10 4.33 13.11
C SER A 55 0.57 4.32 11.73
N VAL A 56 0.43 5.39 10.95
CA VAL A 56 1.09 5.49 9.63
C VAL A 56 2.59 5.23 9.77
N LYS A 57 3.22 5.77 10.82
CA LYS A 57 4.62 5.52 11.16
C LYS A 57 4.93 4.03 11.30
N GLU A 58 4.17 3.34 12.16
CA GLU A 58 4.33 1.91 12.43
C GLU A 58 4.16 1.10 11.14
N ALA A 59 3.13 1.39 10.34
CA ALA A 59 2.91 0.73 9.05
C ALA A 59 4.12 0.89 8.10
N CYS A 60 4.66 2.10 7.97
CA CYS A 60 5.83 2.33 7.11
C CYS A 60 7.10 1.63 7.64
N GLU A 61 7.30 1.57 8.96
CA GLU A 61 8.40 0.83 9.58
C GLU A 61 8.23 -0.69 9.40
N THR A 62 7.02 -1.21 9.56
CA THR A 62 6.69 -2.62 9.31
C THR A 62 6.94 -2.99 7.85
N PHE A 63 6.55 -2.16 6.89
CA PHE A 63 6.86 -2.41 5.48
C PHE A 63 8.36 -2.52 5.25
N ASN A 64 9.16 -1.59 5.79
CA ASN A 64 10.62 -1.62 5.65
C ASN A 64 11.22 -2.90 6.25
N ALA A 65 10.73 -3.33 7.42
CA ALA A 65 11.18 -4.56 8.05
C ALA A 65 10.85 -5.78 7.17
N LEU A 66 9.61 -5.91 6.70
CA LEU A 66 9.18 -7.03 5.86
C LEU A 66 9.91 -7.05 4.51
N TYR A 67 10.15 -5.90 3.89
CA TYR A 67 10.90 -5.84 2.64
C TYR A 67 12.38 -6.21 2.85
N ALA A 68 12.99 -5.80 3.96
CA ALA A 68 14.34 -6.24 4.31
C ALA A 68 14.42 -7.75 4.59
N GLU A 69 13.40 -8.32 5.24
CA GLU A 69 13.29 -9.77 5.41
C GLU A 69 13.17 -10.46 4.04
N TYR A 70 12.32 -9.96 3.14
CA TYR A 70 12.16 -10.47 1.78
C TYR A 70 13.49 -10.50 1.00
N GLU A 71 14.25 -9.40 1.00
CA GLU A 71 15.53 -9.30 0.29
C GLU A 71 16.62 -10.20 0.89
N ALA A 72 16.52 -10.52 2.19
CA ALA A 72 17.47 -11.40 2.86
C ALA A 72 17.24 -12.89 2.54
N LEU A 73 16.11 -13.25 1.92
CA LEU A 73 15.79 -14.64 1.57
C LEU A 73 16.64 -15.16 0.41
N SER A 74 17.00 -16.44 0.49
CA SER A 74 17.58 -17.17 -0.63
C SER A 74 16.48 -17.59 -1.63
N GLY A 75 16.64 -17.27 -2.92
CA GLY A 75 15.70 -17.48 -4.03
C GLY A 75 15.24 -18.91 -4.34
N THR A 76 15.44 -19.86 -3.43
CA THR A 76 15.11 -21.28 -3.59
C THR A 76 14.24 -21.83 -2.45
N ASP A 77 13.79 -21.00 -1.50
CA ASP A 77 12.88 -21.42 -0.42
C ASP A 77 11.48 -20.82 -0.61
N PRO A 78 10.54 -21.55 -1.24
CA PRO A 78 9.17 -21.07 -1.45
C PRO A 78 8.43 -20.73 -0.16
N ASN A 79 8.68 -21.51 0.91
CA ASN A 79 7.97 -21.33 2.18
C ASN A 79 8.38 -20.01 2.85
N ALA A 80 9.67 -19.64 2.74
CA ALA A 80 10.13 -18.37 3.27
C ALA A 80 9.46 -17.16 2.59
N TYR A 81 9.18 -17.24 1.28
CA TYR A 81 8.42 -16.20 0.58
C TYR A 81 6.93 -16.22 0.95
N GLU A 82 6.34 -17.40 1.15
CA GLU A 82 4.96 -17.53 1.63
C GLU A 82 4.80 -16.90 3.04
N ASP A 83 5.78 -17.07 3.93
CA ASP A 83 5.77 -16.45 5.25
C ASP A 83 5.73 -14.91 5.17
N ILE A 84 6.47 -14.30 4.23
CA ILE A 84 6.39 -12.86 3.98
C ILE A 84 5.03 -12.47 3.42
N TYR A 85 4.46 -13.27 2.51
CA TYR A 85 3.11 -13.04 1.98
C TYR A 85 2.08 -13.00 3.11
N LEU A 86 2.13 -13.94 4.05
CA LEU A 86 1.20 -13.99 5.18
C LEU A 86 1.39 -12.78 6.12
N LYS A 87 2.63 -12.45 6.49
CA LYS A 87 2.92 -11.26 7.31
C LYS A 87 2.46 -9.95 6.65
N ALA A 88 2.63 -9.84 5.34
CA ALA A 88 2.18 -8.66 4.59
C ALA A 88 0.65 -8.60 4.50
N GLN A 89 -0.05 -9.73 4.40
CA GLN A 89 -1.51 -9.79 4.48
C GLN A 89 -2.02 -9.39 5.86
N ASP A 90 -1.40 -9.87 6.93
CA ASP A 90 -1.76 -9.47 8.30
C ASP A 90 -1.57 -7.95 8.48
N ALA A 91 -0.43 -7.40 8.05
CA ALA A 91 -0.17 -5.97 8.13
C ALA A 91 -1.17 -5.14 7.30
N LYS A 92 -1.50 -5.59 6.09
CA LYS A 92 -2.50 -4.98 5.22
C LYS A 92 -3.86 -4.84 5.90
N ASP A 93 -4.29 -5.85 6.65
CA ASP A 93 -5.60 -5.87 7.30
C ASP A 93 -5.67 -4.93 8.52
N THR A 94 -4.53 -4.40 8.98
CA THR A 94 -4.46 -3.41 10.08
C THR A 94 -4.39 -1.95 9.61
N VAL A 95 -4.28 -1.72 8.31
CA VAL A 95 -4.13 -0.38 7.72
C VAL A 95 -5.26 -0.05 6.76
N SER A 96 -5.34 1.21 6.33
CA SER A 96 -6.34 1.69 5.38
C SER A 96 -5.73 2.63 4.33
N GLY A 97 -6.49 2.93 3.28
CA GLY A 97 -6.08 3.86 2.22
C GLY A 97 -4.89 3.34 1.41
N ASP A 98 -3.98 4.24 1.06
CA ASP A 98 -2.84 3.93 0.18
C ASP A 98 -1.84 2.93 0.82
N LEU A 99 -1.81 2.86 2.17
CA LEU A 99 -1.00 1.87 2.90
C LEU A 99 -1.52 0.45 2.69
N THR A 100 -2.83 0.25 2.46
CA THR A 100 -3.36 -1.06 2.08
C THR A 100 -2.75 -1.50 0.74
N GLY A 101 -2.57 -0.58 -0.21
CA GLY A 101 -1.90 -0.83 -1.48
C GLY A 101 -0.42 -1.19 -1.32
N LEU A 102 0.27 -0.53 -0.38
CA LEU A 102 1.67 -0.80 -0.04
C LEU A 102 1.87 -2.27 0.38
N PHE A 103 1.13 -2.74 1.37
CA PHE A 103 1.24 -4.14 1.81
C PHE A 103 0.68 -5.13 0.79
N ALA A 104 -0.42 -4.80 0.09
CA ALA A 104 -0.95 -5.67 -0.96
C ALA A 104 0.07 -5.93 -2.08
N SER A 105 0.87 -4.92 -2.45
CA SER A 105 1.92 -5.07 -3.45
C SER A 105 3.04 -6.02 -2.98
N LEU A 106 3.45 -5.93 -1.70
CA LEU A 106 4.45 -6.82 -1.11
C LEU A 106 3.92 -8.26 -0.98
N SER A 107 2.66 -8.43 -0.58
CA SER A 107 1.99 -9.73 -0.57
C SER A 107 2.01 -10.36 -1.97
N ALA A 108 1.67 -9.59 -3.01
CA ALA A 108 1.66 -10.07 -4.38
C ALA A 108 3.07 -10.44 -4.89
N LEU A 109 4.10 -9.63 -4.58
CA LEU A 109 5.48 -9.94 -4.92
C LEU A 109 5.96 -11.23 -4.23
N SER A 110 5.64 -11.38 -2.95
CA SER A 110 6.07 -12.52 -2.14
C SER A 110 5.42 -13.81 -2.62
N MET A 111 4.11 -13.80 -2.88
CA MET A 111 3.39 -14.96 -3.45
C MET A 111 3.87 -15.30 -4.87
N ASP A 112 4.18 -14.31 -5.70
CA ASP A 112 4.76 -14.54 -7.02
C ASP A 112 6.17 -15.15 -6.93
N HIS A 113 6.98 -14.70 -5.98
CA HIS A 113 8.31 -15.27 -5.76
C HIS A 113 8.23 -16.69 -5.18
N SER A 114 7.30 -16.96 -4.26
CA SER A 114 7.01 -18.30 -3.74
C SER A 114 6.76 -19.29 -4.89
N ALA A 115 5.84 -18.95 -5.81
CA ALA A 115 5.54 -19.78 -6.98
C ALA A 115 6.72 -19.91 -7.97
N ALA A 116 7.58 -18.88 -8.07
CA ALA A 116 8.74 -18.90 -8.95
C ALA A 116 9.91 -19.73 -8.36
N ALA A 117 10.11 -19.67 -7.04
CA ALA A 117 11.20 -20.30 -6.30
C ALA A 117 11.17 -21.83 -6.40
N GLU A 118 9.99 -22.45 -6.51
CA GLU A 118 9.83 -23.90 -6.75
C GLU A 118 10.62 -24.39 -7.99
N ASN A 119 10.83 -23.50 -8.96
CA ASN A 119 11.52 -23.77 -10.21
C ASN A 119 12.87 -23.04 -10.29
N GLY A 120 13.37 -22.46 -9.19
CA GLY A 120 14.57 -21.62 -9.15
C GLY A 120 14.47 -20.37 -10.03
N ARG A 121 13.26 -19.86 -10.26
CA ARG A 121 13.01 -18.67 -11.08
C ARG A 121 12.83 -17.44 -10.21
N GLN A 122 12.96 -16.28 -10.84
CA GLN A 122 12.68 -14.98 -10.25
C GLN A 122 11.19 -14.61 -10.41
N PRO A 123 10.64 -13.75 -9.54
CA PRO A 123 9.28 -13.24 -9.70
C PRO A 123 9.18 -12.38 -10.97
N ARG A 124 7.96 -12.18 -11.45
CA ARG A 124 7.67 -11.33 -12.61
C ARG A 124 8.09 -9.88 -12.31
N GLN A 125 8.64 -9.22 -13.33
CA GLN A 125 9.00 -7.81 -13.23
C GLN A 125 7.81 -6.93 -12.86
N ALA A 126 6.61 -7.24 -13.38
CA ALA A 126 5.38 -6.52 -13.03
C ALA A 126 5.08 -6.54 -11.51
N SER A 127 5.40 -7.63 -10.82
CA SER A 127 5.21 -7.73 -9.36
C SER A 127 6.22 -6.84 -8.62
N LYS A 128 7.45 -6.75 -9.11
CA LYS A 128 8.48 -5.84 -8.56
C LYS A 128 8.13 -4.37 -8.81
N ASP A 129 7.64 -4.07 -10.01
CA ASP A 129 7.21 -2.72 -10.39
C ASP A 129 6.03 -2.27 -9.54
N ALA A 130 5.08 -3.15 -9.25
CA ALA A 130 3.96 -2.86 -8.35
C ALA A 130 4.42 -2.44 -6.94
N VAL A 131 5.43 -3.11 -6.38
CA VAL A 131 6.01 -2.72 -5.08
C VAL A 131 6.70 -1.35 -5.18
N ARG A 132 7.45 -1.12 -6.26
CA ARG A 132 8.07 0.18 -6.55
C ARG A 132 7.04 1.30 -6.60
N ASP A 133 5.98 1.13 -7.37
CA ASP A 133 4.93 2.13 -7.56
C ASP A 133 4.20 2.40 -6.25
N ALA A 134 3.92 1.36 -5.45
CA ALA A 134 3.29 1.53 -4.16
C ALA A 134 4.19 2.26 -3.15
N VAL A 135 5.50 2.00 -3.15
CA VAL A 135 6.47 2.76 -2.34
C VAL A 135 6.50 4.24 -2.77
N PHE A 136 6.52 4.53 -4.06
CA PHE A 136 6.49 5.92 -4.54
C PHE A 136 5.20 6.63 -4.16
N ALA A 137 4.05 5.96 -4.28
CA ALA A 137 2.75 6.52 -3.89
C ALA A 137 2.68 6.86 -2.39
N ASN A 138 3.34 6.07 -1.54
CA ASN A 138 3.31 6.24 -0.08
C ASN A 138 4.51 7.01 0.49
N ALA A 139 5.51 7.36 -0.32
CA ALA A 139 6.75 7.99 0.14
C ALA A 139 6.51 9.30 0.91
N GLY A 140 5.60 10.15 0.41
CA GLY A 140 5.24 11.40 1.08
C GLY A 140 4.56 11.15 2.43
N THR A 141 3.59 10.25 2.46
CA THR A 141 2.86 9.82 3.66
C THR A 141 3.81 9.31 4.74
N CYS A 142 4.74 8.41 4.39
CA CYS A 142 5.72 7.88 5.35
C CYS A 142 6.75 8.93 5.79
N THR A 143 7.21 9.79 4.86
CA THR A 143 8.22 10.82 5.19
C THR A 143 7.65 11.89 6.12
N ALA A 144 6.35 12.21 6.01
CA ALA A 144 5.66 13.10 6.95
C ALA A 144 5.71 12.58 8.40
N GLU A 145 5.75 11.25 8.57
CA GLU A 145 5.90 10.57 9.86
C GLU A 145 7.37 10.29 10.25
N GLY A 146 8.33 10.80 9.47
CA GLY A 146 9.76 10.62 9.69
C GLY A 146 10.31 9.27 9.24
N VAL A 147 9.57 8.50 8.44
CA VAL A 147 9.99 7.19 7.92
C VAL A 147 10.28 7.29 6.43
N THR A 148 11.50 6.91 6.03
CA THR A 148 11.84 6.75 4.61
C THR A 148 11.62 5.30 4.21
N LEU A 149 10.72 5.04 3.25
CA LEU A 149 10.54 3.71 2.67
C LEU A 149 11.78 3.27 1.90
N ARG A 150 12.14 1.98 1.99
CA ARG A 150 13.35 1.41 1.39
C ARG A 150 13.01 0.26 0.45
N LEU A 151 13.75 0.18 -0.65
CA LEU A 151 13.73 -0.89 -1.64
C LEU A 151 15.15 -1.33 -1.99
#